data_AF-A0AAN9YUK7-F1
#
_entry.id   AF-A0AAN9YUK7-F1
#
_cell.length_a   1.000
_cell.length_b   1.000
_cell.length_c   1.000
_cell.angle_alpha   90.00
_cell.angle_beta   90.00
_cell.angle_gamma   90.00
#
_symmetry.space_group_name_H-M   'P 1'
#
loop_
_entity.id
_entity.type
_entity.pdbx_description
1 polymer ?
#
loop_
_entity_poly.entity_id
_entity_poly.type
_entity_poly.pdbx_seq_one_letter_code
_entity_poly.pdbx_strand_id
1 'polypeptide(L)'
;MPSVSIIPRGQGALGYAQYLPGDAYLMNYNQLMDRMAMTLGGRISEEIHFPTVTTGASDDFRKVTNMARLMVTEWGMSPKLGPLSFKKEENSIHNPFAEVTGENIDQEVRRIVDDAYAQCKTLLVARKKEVGIVAEELLTKEVLVRDDMIRLLGPRPFDDREEFNKYFGGKHDPSKNKDSSPGPTLPGSTDVPPAPATFTELDGKDVK
;
A
#
# COMPACT_ATOMS: atom_id res chain seq x y z
N MET A 1 5.73 -5.12 14.36
CA MET A 1 5.60 -6.27 13.43
C MET A 1 4.64 -5.88 12.33
N PRO A 2 4.84 -6.32 11.08
CA PRO A 2 3.83 -6.11 10.05
C PRO A 2 2.52 -6.77 10.49
N SER A 3 1.43 -6.02 10.39
CA SER A 3 0.09 -6.46 10.75
C SER A 3 -0.93 -5.80 9.84
N VAL A 4 -2.05 -6.47 9.63
CA VAL A 4 -3.19 -5.95 8.88
C VAL A 4 -4.38 -5.97 9.81
N SER A 5 -5.12 -4.87 9.89
CA SER A 5 -6.29 -4.76 10.74
C SER A 5 -7.42 -4.01 10.07
N ILE A 6 -8.66 -4.41 10.38
CA ILE A 6 -9.89 -3.73 9.99
C ILE A 6 -10.48 -2.87 11.13
N ILE A 7 -9.71 -2.67 12.21
CA ILE A 7 -10.13 -1.79 13.31
C ILE A 7 -9.90 -0.34 12.86
N PRO A 8 -10.93 0.52 12.90
CA PRO A 8 -10.82 1.90 12.47
C PRO A 8 -9.80 2.65 13.33
N ARG A 9 -8.90 3.39 12.67
CA ARG A 9 -7.92 4.26 13.33
C ARG A 9 -7.94 5.65 12.70
N GLY A 10 -8.50 6.63 13.42
CA GLY A 10 -8.42 8.05 13.05
C GLY A 10 -9.15 8.45 11.75
N GLN A 11 -8.87 9.65 11.25
CA GLN A 11 -9.63 10.33 10.19
C GLN A 11 -9.63 9.57 8.85
N GLY A 12 -10.69 8.77 8.61
CA GLY A 12 -11.06 8.28 7.28
C GLY A 12 -10.53 6.91 6.86
N ALA A 13 -9.68 6.25 7.65
CA ALA A 13 -9.19 4.90 7.38
C ALA A 13 -9.93 3.87 8.26
N LEU A 14 -10.75 3.03 7.63
CA LEU A 14 -11.49 1.95 8.30
C LEU A 14 -10.63 0.71 8.56
N GLY A 15 -9.49 0.58 7.88
CA GLY A 15 -8.48 -0.44 8.13
C GLY A 15 -7.07 0.14 8.04
N TYR A 16 -6.10 -0.58 8.58
CA TYR A 16 -4.69 -0.18 8.60
C TYR A 16 -3.77 -1.36 8.35
N ALA A 17 -2.76 -1.14 7.50
CA ALA A 17 -1.65 -2.06 7.29
C ALA A 17 -0.36 -1.43 7.83
N GLN A 18 0.29 -2.10 8.78
CA GLN A 18 1.58 -1.70 9.30
C GLN A 18 2.69 -2.35 8.47
N TYR A 19 3.54 -1.53 7.87
CA TYR A 19 4.75 -1.99 7.19
C TYR A 19 5.96 -1.77 8.09
N LEU A 20 6.99 -2.59 7.89
CA LEU A 20 8.29 -2.31 8.50
C LEU A 20 8.91 -1.09 7.80
N PRO A 21 9.45 -0.10 8.52
CA PRO A 21 10.24 0.95 7.91
C PRO A 21 11.40 0.31 7.14
N GLY A 22 11.50 0.59 5.84
CA GLY A 22 12.69 0.22 5.08
C GLY A 22 13.68 1.37 5.14
N ASP A 23 14.91 1.12 5.58
CA ASP A 23 15.99 2.10 5.68
C ASP A 23 16.63 2.40 4.30
N ALA A 24 15.87 2.24 3.21
CA ALA A 24 16.40 2.40 1.86
C ALA A 24 16.30 3.87 1.42
N TYR A 25 17.38 4.62 1.63
CA TYR A 25 17.56 5.96 1.06
C TYR A 25 17.65 5.94 -0.48
N LEU A 26 17.95 4.78 -1.08
CA LEU A 26 18.09 4.58 -2.51
C LEU A 26 17.12 3.48 -2.96
N MET A 27 16.19 3.82 -3.85
CA MET A 27 15.24 2.88 -4.44
C MET A 27 15.43 2.83 -5.95
N ASN A 28 15.39 1.63 -6.52
CA ASN A 28 15.39 1.44 -7.97
C ASN A 28 13.97 1.59 -8.55
N TYR A 29 13.89 1.69 -9.88
CA TYR A 29 12.62 1.82 -10.59
C TYR A 29 11.61 0.73 -10.23
N ASN A 30 12.01 -0.53 -10.26
CA ASN A 30 11.12 -1.67 -9.98
C ASN A 30 10.59 -1.64 -8.55
N GLN A 31 11.42 -1.26 -7.57
CA GLN A 31 11.01 -1.12 -6.17
C GLN A 31 9.96 -0.02 -5.98
N LEU A 32 10.08 1.09 -6.71
CA LEU A 32 9.09 2.16 -6.70
C LEU A 32 7.78 1.71 -7.38
N MET A 33 7.87 1.01 -8.51
CA MET A 33 6.72 0.41 -9.18
C MET A 33 5.98 -0.57 -8.27
N ASP A 34 6.70 -1.48 -7.60
CA ASP A 34 6.13 -2.44 -6.65
C ASP A 34 5.47 -1.72 -5.46
N ARG A 35 6.05 -0.61 -4.99
CA ARG A 35 5.48 0.19 -3.91
C ARG A 35 4.20 0.91 -4.33
N MET A 36 4.16 1.45 -5.54
CA MET A 36 2.95 2.05 -6.11
C MET A 36 1.86 0.99 -6.31
N ALA A 37 2.21 -0.17 -6.88
CA ALA A 37 1.31 -1.30 -7.06
C ALA A 37 0.70 -1.76 -5.72
N MET A 38 1.52 -1.90 -4.68
CA MET A 38 1.06 -2.23 -3.33
C MET A 38 0.10 -1.19 -2.77
N THR A 39 0.40 0.11 -2.96
CA THR A 39 -0.43 1.21 -2.46
C THR A 39 -1.79 1.27 -3.18
N LEU A 40 -1.84 0.95 -4.48
CA LEU A 40 -3.08 0.88 -5.25
C LEU A 40 -3.90 -0.40 -4.97
N GLY A 41 -3.35 -1.37 -4.25
CA GLY A 41 -3.95 -2.68 -4.04
C GLY A 41 -5.34 -2.64 -3.40
N GLY A 42 -5.56 -1.73 -2.45
CA GLY A 42 -6.87 -1.57 -1.81
C GLY A 42 -7.96 -1.18 -2.82
N ARG A 43 -7.71 -0.11 -3.58
CA ARG A 43 -8.62 0.37 -4.63
C ARG A 43 -8.92 -0.71 -5.68
N ILE A 44 -7.88 -1.39 -6.16
CA ILE A 44 -8.02 -2.39 -7.22
C ILE A 44 -8.75 -3.63 -6.68
N SER A 45 -8.48 -4.01 -5.43
CA SER A 45 -9.22 -5.09 -4.77
C SER A 45 -10.70 -4.75 -4.66
N GLU A 46 -11.05 -3.50 -4.32
CA GLU A 46 -12.45 -3.06 -4.31
C GLU A 46 -13.10 -3.23 -5.68
N GLU A 47 -12.46 -2.75 -6.75
CA GLU A 47 -12.99 -2.84 -8.11
C GLU A 47 -13.18 -4.29 -8.63
N ILE A 48 -12.39 -5.24 -8.12
CA ILE A 48 -12.47 -6.65 -8.53
C ILE A 48 -13.61 -7.39 -7.80
N HIS A 49 -13.95 -6.97 -6.58
CA HIS A 49 -14.86 -7.71 -5.68
C HIS A 49 -16.21 -7.03 -5.46
N PHE A 50 -16.30 -5.70 -5.65
CA PHE A 50 -17.51 -4.92 -5.44
C PHE A 50 -17.99 -4.26 -6.73
N PRO A 51 -19.32 -4.03 -6.89
CA PRO A 51 -19.87 -3.34 -8.05
C PRO A 51 -19.59 -1.83 -8.04
N THR A 52 -19.23 -1.27 -6.89
CA THR A 52 -18.97 0.15 -6.69
C THR A 52 -17.66 0.36 -5.92
N VAL A 53 -17.15 1.58 -5.99
CA VAL A 53 -15.86 1.97 -5.39
C VAL A 53 -16.09 3.03 -4.30
N THR A 54 -15.21 3.05 -3.30
CA THR A 54 -15.31 3.99 -2.18
C THR A 54 -14.39 5.20 -2.34
N THR A 55 -14.53 6.17 -1.43
CA THR A 55 -13.62 7.33 -1.28
C THR A 55 -12.40 7.01 -0.40
N GLY A 56 -12.29 5.80 0.13
CA GLY A 56 -11.24 5.38 1.07
C GLY A 56 -9.82 5.42 0.48
N ALA A 57 -9.69 5.22 -0.84
CA ALA A 57 -8.41 5.21 -1.54
C ALA A 57 -7.82 6.61 -1.85
N SER A 58 -8.41 7.70 -1.35
CA SER A 58 -7.98 9.07 -1.66
C SER A 58 -6.53 9.38 -1.25
N ASP A 59 -6.10 8.90 -0.08
CA ASP A 59 -4.71 9.05 0.39
C ASP A 59 -3.73 8.22 -0.45
N ASP A 60 -4.14 7.02 -0.87
CA ASP A 60 -3.34 6.15 -1.72
C ASP A 60 -3.08 6.78 -3.09
N PHE A 61 -4.11 7.36 -3.72
CA PHE A 61 -3.94 8.10 -4.98
C PHE A 61 -2.99 9.29 -4.83
N ARG A 62 -3.09 10.04 -3.73
CA ARG A 62 -2.18 11.16 -3.45
C ARG A 62 -0.73 10.68 -3.33
N LYS A 63 -0.48 9.61 -2.57
CA LYS A 63 0.85 9.02 -2.38
C LYS A 63 1.44 8.51 -3.70
N VAL A 64 0.65 7.78 -4.48
CA VAL A 64 1.07 7.21 -5.77
C VAL A 64 1.35 8.32 -6.78
N THR A 65 0.46 9.30 -6.89
CA THR A 65 0.66 10.45 -7.80
C THR A 65 1.92 11.24 -7.43
N ASN A 66 2.17 11.45 -6.13
CA ASN A 66 3.38 12.13 -5.68
C ASN A 66 4.63 11.31 -6.00
N MET A 67 4.60 9.99 -5.77
CA MET A 67 5.73 9.11 -6.08
C MET A 67 6.05 9.09 -7.57
N ALA A 68 5.05 8.93 -8.43
CA ALA A 68 5.21 9.00 -9.88
C ALA A 68 5.74 10.37 -10.34
N ARG A 69 5.28 11.47 -9.72
CA ARG A 69 5.80 12.81 -10.00
C ARG A 69 7.28 12.91 -9.65
N LEU A 70 7.70 12.47 -8.46
CA LEU A 70 9.11 12.46 -8.04
C LEU A 70 9.97 11.59 -8.96
N MET A 71 9.47 10.43 -9.41
CA MET A 71 10.15 9.58 -10.40
C MET A 71 10.48 10.36 -11.67
N VAL A 72 9.53 11.16 -12.15
CA VAL A 72 9.69 11.93 -13.39
C VAL A 72 10.51 13.20 -13.18
N THR A 73 10.24 13.97 -12.12
CA THR A 73 10.79 15.33 -11.95
C THR A 73 12.09 15.38 -11.17
N GLU A 74 12.33 14.46 -10.23
CA GLU A 74 13.51 14.52 -9.36
C GLU A 74 14.50 13.39 -9.63
N TRP A 75 14.00 12.19 -9.95
CA TRP A 75 14.84 11.01 -10.11
C TRP A 75 15.17 10.66 -11.56
N GLY A 76 14.63 11.41 -12.53
CA GLY A 76 14.94 11.23 -13.96
C GLY A 76 14.55 9.84 -14.51
N MET A 77 13.52 9.21 -13.93
CA MET A 77 13.04 7.87 -14.28
C MET A 77 12.00 7.87 -15.41
N SER A 78 12.03 8.89 -16.28
CA SER A 78 11.21 8.95 -17.49
C SER A 78 12.09 8.73 -18.73
N PRO A 79 11.79 7.73 -19.57
CA PRO A 79 12.48 7.54 -20.84
C PRO A 79 12.34 8.74 -21.80
N LYS A 80 11.22 9.47 -21.71
CA LYS A 80 10.90 10.61 -22.60
C LYS A 80 11.67 11.88 -22.21
N LEU A 81 11.77 12.16 -20.91
CA LEU A 81 12.43 13.38 -20.40
C LEU A 81 13.91 13.15 -20.07
N GLY A 82 14.33 11.90 -19.89
CA GLY A 82 15.70 11.54 -19.58
C GLY A 82 16.12 11.93 -18.15
N PRO A 83 17.43 11.92 -17.85
CA PRO A 83 17.97 12.17 -16.52
C PRO A 83 18.04 13.68 -16.20
N LEU A 84 16.92 14.38 -16.36
CA LEU A 84 16.80 15.80 -16.01
C LEU A 84 16.10 15.96 -14.67
N SER A 85 16.54 16.94 -13.89
CA SER A 85 15.88 17.35 -12.65
C SER A 85 15.10 18.64 -12.89
N PHE A 86 13.80 18.57 -12.62
CA PHE A 86 12.85 19.68 -12.68
C PHE A 86 12.43 20.12 -11.27
N LYS A 87 13.30 19.90 -10.28
CA LYS A 87 13.01 20.25 -8.88
C LYS A 87 12.75 21.75 -8.76
N LYS A 88 11.58 22.09 -8.24
CA LYS A 88 11.21 23.47 -7.94
C LYS A 88 11.83 23.89 -6.61
N GLU A 89 12.46 25.06 -6.58
CA GLU A 89 12.85 25.67 -5.31
C GLU A 89 11.62 26.05 -4.50
N GLU A 90 11.64 25.80 -3.18
CA GLU A 90 10.48 25.91 -2.28
C GLU A 90 9.83 27.31 -2.28
N ASN A 91 10.61 28.35 -2.63
CA ASN A 91 10.18 29.74 -2.69
C ASN A 91 9.95 30.29 -4.11
N SER A 92 10.14 29.48 -5.15
CA SER A 92 9.93 29.94 -6.52
C SER A 92 8.44 29.95 -6.87
N ILE A 93 7.94 31.03 -7.47
CA ILE A 93 6.57 31.08 -7.99
C ILE A 93 6.49 30.38 -9.35
N HIS A 94 7.57 30.40 -10.12
CA HIS A 94 7.63 29.88 -11.48
C HIS A 94 8.05 28.41 -11.53
N ASN A 95 7.44 27.65 -12.44
CA ASN A 95 7.87 26.29 -12.74
C ASN A 95 9.21 26.34 -13.49
N PRO A 96 10.16 25.43 -13.19
CA PRO A 96 11.50 25.44 -13.82
C PRO A 96 11.50 24.89 -15.26
N PHE A 97 10.34 24.79 -15.91
CA PHE A 97 10.17 24.16 -17.20
C PHE A 97 9.10 24.86 -18.04
N ALA A 98 9.22 24.75 -19.37
CA ALA A 98 8.24 25.25 -20.31
C ALA A 98 6.92 24.47 -20.24
N GLU A 99 5.81 25.07 -20.68
CA GLU A 99 4.47 24.45 -20.68
C GLU A 99 4.45 23.07 -21.34
N VAL A 100 5.08 22.95 -22.52
CA VAL A 100 5.23 21.68 -23.25
C VAL A 100 5.93 20.60 -22.42
N THR A 101 6.92 20.98 -21.61
CA THR A 101 7.58 20.05 -20.69
C THR A 101 6.66 19.66 -19.54
N GLY A 102 5.83 20.58 -19.05
CA GLY A 102 4.80 20.28 -18.06
C GLY A 102 3.79 19.24 -18.56
N GLU A 103 3.28 19.40 -19.79
CA GLU A 103 2.41 18.41 -20.41
C GLU A 103 3.09 17.04 -20.55
N ASN A 104 4.37 17.03 -20.93
CA ASN A 104 5.15 15.79 -21.01
C ASN A 104 5.32 15.12 -19.64
N ILE A 105 5.54 15.90 -18.57
CA ILE A 105 5.62 15.39 -17.20
C ILE A 105 4.29 14.74 -16.80
N ASP A 106 3.16 15.42 -17.01
CA ASP A 106 1.85 14.89 -16.61
C ASP A 106 1.46 13.63 -17.41
N GLN A 107 1.84 13.56 -18.70
CA GLN A 107 1.69 12.34 -19.51
C GLN A 107 2.51 11.17 -18.95
N GLU A 108 3.77 11.41 -18.57
CA GLU A 108 4.64 10.37 -18.02
C GLU A 108 4.20 9.93 -16.63
N VAL A 109 3.72 10.85 -15.79
CA VAL A 109 3.11 10.53 -14.49
C VAL A 109 1.90 9.62 -14.68
N ARG A 110 0.99 9.98 -15.60
CA ARG A 110 -0.17 9.15 -15.93
C ARG A 110 0.25 7.75 -16.39
N ARG A 111 1.21 7.66 -17.33
CA ARG A 111 1.72 6.38 -17.82
C ARG A 111 2.25 5.50 -16.69
N ILE A 112 3.08 6.05 -15.79
CA ILE A 112 3.65 5.30 -14.66
C ILE A 112 2.55 4.79 -13.71
N VAL A 113 1.55 5.63 -13.41
CA VAL A 113 0.43 5.22 -12.57
C VAL A 113 -0.41 4.13 -13.23
N ASP A 114 -0.69 4.26 -14.53
CA ASP A 114 -1.43 3.26 -15.31
C ASP A 114 -0.67 1.92 -15.37
N ASP A 115 0.66 1.96 -15.54
CA ASP A 115 1.52 0.76 -15.53
C ASP A 115 1.48 0.07 -14.16
N ALA A 116 1.60 0.82 -13.06
CA ALA A 116 1.50 0.28 -11.70
C ALA A 116 0.10 -0.29 -11.42
N TYR A 117 -0.94 0.37 -11.93
CA TYR A 117 -2.32 -0.09 -11.85
C TYR A 117 -2.51 -1.42 -12.56
N ALA A 118 -2.03 -1.54 -13.80
CA ALA A 118 -2.12 -2.75 -14.60
C ALA A 118 -1.34 -3.91 -13.96
N GLN A 119 -0.13 -3.65 -13.45
CA GLN A 119 0.68 -4.63 -12.74
C GLN A 119 -0.07 -5.19 -11.52
N CYS A 120 -0.63 -4.30 -10.67
CA CYS A 120 -1.36 -4.70 -9.48
C CYS A 120 -2.65 -5.45 -9.82
N LYS A 121 -3.43 -4.96 -10.81
CA LYS A 121 -4.65 -5.62 -11.26
C LYS A 121 -4.39 -7.02 -11.80
N THR A 122 -3.33 -7.19 -12.59
CA THR A 122 -2.93 -8.51 -13.11
C THR A 122 -2.62 -9.48 -11.96
N LEU A 123 -1.89 -9.01 -10.95
CA LEU A 123 -1.54 -9.81 -9.77
C LEU A 123 -2.78 -10.19 -8.95
N LEU A 124 -3.65 -9.23 -8.64
CA LEU A 124 -4.84 -9.46 -7.80
C LEU A 124 -5.88 -10.34 -8.50
N VAL A 125 -6.02 -10.23 -9.81
CA VAL A 125 -6.86 -11.15 -10.60
C VAL A 125 -6.29 -12.56 -10.57
N ALA A 126 -4.98 -12.73 -10.76
CA ALA A 126 -4.34 -14.05 -10.71
C ALA A 126 -4.41 -14.69 -9.31
N ARG A 127 -4.48 -13.89 -8.25
CA ARG A 127 -4.52 -14.31 -6.84
C ARG A 127 -5.87 -14.04 -6.17
N LYS A 128 -6.95 -13.99 -6.95
CA LYS A 128 -8.29 -13.62 -6.46
C LYS A 128 -8.77 -14.53 -5.33
N LYS A 129 -8.46 -15.83 -5.40
CA LYS A 129 -8.85 -16.80 -4.37
C LYS A 129 -8.15 -16.53 -3.05
N GLU A 130 -6.85 -16.28 -3.09
CA GLU A 130 -6.03 -15.95 -1.92
C GLU A 130 -6.46 -14.66 -1.25
N VAL A 131 -6.83 -13.63 -2.02
CA VAL A 131 -7.40 -12.38 -1.50
C VAL A 131 -8.70 -12.64 -0.74
N GLY A 132 -9.58 -13.49 -1.28
CA GLY A 132 -10.82 -13.89 -0.61
C GLY A 132 -10.59 -14.57 0.73
N ILE A 133 -9.65 -15.53 0.79
CA ILE A 133 -9.29 -16.24 2.03
C ILE A 133 -8.82 -15.27 3.12
N VAL A 134 -7.97 -14.31 2.77
CA VAL A 134 -7.46 -13.33 3.73
C VAL A 134 -8.57 -12.38 4.19
N ALA A 135 -9.48 -11.99 3.30
CA ALA A 135 -10.62 -11.14 3.63
C ALA A 135 -11.60 -11.84 4.60
N GLU A 136 -11.93 -13.11 4.35
CA GLU A 136 -12.79 -13.91 5.24
C GLU A 136 -12.16 -14.08 6.64
N GLU A 137 -10.86 -14.35 6.71
CA GLU A 137 -10.17 -14.43 7.99
C GLU A 137 -10.16 -13.07 8.70
N LEU A 138 -9.96 -11.95 8.01
CA LEU A 138 -10.02 -10.60 8.61
C LEU A 138 -11.40 -10.28 9.21
N LEU A 139 -12.48 -10.80 8.64
CA LEU A 139 -13.83 -10.66 9.19
C LEU A 139 -14.01 -11.46 10.49
N THR A 140 -13.32 -12.60 10.62
CA THR A 140 -13.37 -13.43 11.83
C THR A 140 -12.40 -12.92 12.89
N LYS A 141 -11.22 -12.45 12.47
CA LYS A 141 -10.13 -11.98 13.29
C LYS A 141 -9.70 -10.60 12.78
N GLU A 142 -10.13 -9.56 13.49
CA GLU A 142 -9.96 -8.15 13.11
C GLU A 142 -8.50 -7.68 12.94
N VAL A 143 -7.53 -8.52 13.33
CA VAL A 143 -6.09 -8.30 13.21
C VAL A 143 -5.40 -9.59 12.77
N LEU A 144 -4.73 -9.56 11.61
CA LEU A 144 -3.83 -10.62 11.16
C LEU A 144 -2.37 -10.23 11.34
N VAL A 145 -1.59 -11.15 11.87
CA VAL A 145 -0.13 -11.02 12.00
C VAL A 145 0.57 -11.93 10.98
N ARG A 146 1.90 -11.82 10.88
CA ARG A 146 2.72 -12.59 9.92
C ARG A 146 2.42 -14.08 9.93
N ASP A 147 2.30 -14.68 11.11
CA ASP A 147 2.10 -16.12 11.24
C ASP A 147 0.73 -16.56 10.70
N ASP A 148 -0.30 -15.70 10.82
CA ASP A 148 -1.59 -15.94 10.16
C ASP A 148 -1.45 -15.86 8.64
N MET A 149 -0.72 -14.88 8.12
CA MET A 149 -0.49 -14.75 6.68
C MET A 149 0.24 -15.99 6.11
N ILE A 150 1.22 -16.54 6.85
CA ILE A 150 1.92 -17.76 6.44
C ILE A 150 1.01 -18.98 6.51
N ARG A 151 0.14 -19.07 7.52
CA ARG A 151 -0.86 -20.14 7.61
C ARG A 151 -1.83 -20.11 6.43
N LEU A 152 -2.27 -18.92 6.01
CA LEU A 152 -3.27 -18.76 4.96
C LEU A 152 -2.69 -18.89 3.54
N LEU A 153 -1.53 -18.27 3.29
CA LEU A 153 -0.96 -18.12 1.95
C LEU A 153 0.28 -19.00 1.70
N GLY A 154 0.77 -19.67 2.74
CA GLY A 154 2.04 -20.39 2.71
C GLY A 154 3.25 -19.46 2.93
N PRO A 155 4.47 -20.03 2.90
CA PRO A 155 5.69 -19.25 3.04
C PRO A 155 5.87 -18.31 1.84
N ARG A 156 6.40 -17.12 2.12
CA ARG A 156 6.70 -16.13 1.08
C ARG A 156 7.73 -16.71 0.09
N PRO A 157 7.49 -16.65 -1.23
CA PRO A 157 8.39 -17.22 -2.24
C PRO A 157 9.62 -16.34 -2.55
N PHE A 158 9.96 -15.40 -1.67
CA PHE A 158 11.08 -14.48 -1.80
C PHE A 158 11.85 -14.43 -0.49
N ASP A 159 13.17 -14.29 -0.57
CA ASP A 159 14.01 -14.18 0.62
C ASP A 159 13.62 -12.96 1.47
N ASP A 160 13.62 -13.17 2.78
CA ASP A 160 13.43 -12.09 3.73
C ASP A 160 14.65 -11.16 3.69
N ARG A 161 14.42 -9.84 3.59
CA ARG A 161 15.50 -8.85 3.53
C ARG A 161 16.37 -8.95 4.79
N GLU A 162 17.66 -8.64 4.73
CA GLU A 162 18.53 -8.64 5.92
C GLU A 162 18.01 -7.74 7.05
N GLU A 163 17.38 -6.61 6.71
CA GLU A 163 16.65 -5.75 7.65
C GLU A 163 15.51 -6.49 8.37
N PHE A 164 14.83 -7.40 7.67
CA PHE A 164 13.78 -8.24 8.25
C PHE A 164 14.35 -9.20 9.30
N ASN A 165 15.51 -9.80 9.03
CA ASN A 165 16.22 -10.65 9.99
C ASN A 165 16.77 -9.84 11.18
N LYS A 166 17.08 -8.55 11.02
CA LYS A 166 17.51 -7.69 12.13
C LYS A 166 16.40 -7.47 13.17
N TYR A 167 15.14 -7.37 12.74
CA TYR A 167 13.99 -7.20 13.64
C TYR A 167 13.35 -8.52 14.09
N PHE A 168 13.50 -9.60 13.31
CA PHE A 168 12.76 -10.86 13.53
C PHE A 168 13.63 -12.13 13.56
N GLY A 169 14.95 -12.04 13.35
CA GLY A 169 15.88 -13.17 13.25
C GLY A 169 16.38 -13.74 14.58
N GLY A 170 15.82 -13.32 15.71
CA GLY A 170 16.04 -13.99 16.99
C GLY A 170 15.23 -15.28 17.02
N LYS A 171 15.89 -16.45 16.99
CA LYS A 171 15.25 -17.73 17.30
C LYS A 171 14.42 -17.56 18.58
N HIS A 172 13.12 -17.81 18.49
CA HIS A 172 12.19 -17.76 19.60
C HIS A 172 12.58 -18.84 20.62
N ASP A 173 13.44 -18.51 21.58
CA ASP A 173 13.65 -19.31 22.79
C ASP A 173 12.57 -18.91 23.81
N PRO A 174 11.61 -19.79 24.14
CA PRO A 174 10.54 -19.48 25.09
C PRO A 174 11.04 -19.17 26.52
N SER A 175 12.33 -19.33 26.79
CA SER A 175 12.91 -19.28 28.14
C SER A 175 13.32 -17.89 28.66
N LYS A 176 13.30 -16.81 27.86
CA LYS A 176 13.80 -15.49 28.33
C LYS A 176 12.74 -14.40 28.28
N ASN A 177 11.81 -14.48 29.22
CA ASN A 177 10.93 -13.37 29.56
C ASN A 177 11.40 -12.76 30.89
N LYS A 178 12.19 -11.67 30.81
CA LYS A 178 12.38 -10.68 31.87
C LYS A 178 13.06 -9.46 31.26
N ASP A 179 12.41 -8.31 31.45
CA ASP A 179 12.79 -6.94 31.07
C ASP A 179 12.13 -6.39 29.79
N SER A 180 10.80 -6.32 29.82
CA SER A 180 10.03 -5.39 29.00
C SER A 180 10.11 -3.98 29.59
N SER A 181 10.89 -3.10 28.95
CA SER A 181 10.74 -1.65 29.11
C SER A 181 9.53 -1.17 28.29
N PRO A 182 8.73 -0.21 28.76
CA PRO A 182 7.44 0.13 28.14
C PRO A 182 7.67 0.89 26.82
N GLY A 183 7.02 0.43 25.75
CA GLY A 183 6.93 1.17 24.49
C GLY A 183 6.13 2.48 24.68
N PRO A 184 6.35 3.50 23.83
CA PRO A 184 5.76 4.81 24.02
C PRO A 184 4.24 4.76 23.79
N THR A 185 3.47 5.13 24.81
CA THR A 185 2.04 5.42 24.73
C THR A 185 1.83 6.81 24.15
N LEU A 186 0.86 6.96 23.25
CA LEU A 186 0.33 8.27 22.83
C LEU A 186 -1.22 8.27 22.95
N PRO A 187 -1.80 9.45 23.25
CA PRO A 187 -3.00 9.58 24.07
C PRO A 187 -4.31 9.38 23.29
N GLY A 188 -5.33 8.93 24.03
CA GLY A 188 -6.65 8.61 23.49
C GLY A 188 -7.49 9.82 23.10
N SER A 189 -8.49 9.52 22.26
CA SER A 189 -9.71 10.33 22.13
C SER A 189 -10.87 9.37 21.90
N THR A 190 -11.84 9.45 22.79
CA THR A 190 -13.12 8.75 22.77
C THR A 190 -13.97 9.24 21.62
N ASP A 191 -14.31 8.37 20.68
CA ASP A 191 -15.56 8.47 19.92
C ASP A 191 -15.88 7.11 19.30
N VAL A 192 -17.10 6.63 19.53
CA VAL A 192 -17.59 5.32 19.09
C VAL A 192 -18.06 5.45 17.63
N PRO A 193 -17.47 4.75 16.65
CA PRO A 193 -17.98 4.75 15.29
C PRO A 193 -19.17 3.78 15.13
N PRO A 194 -20.08 4.04 14.18
CA PRO A 194 -21.25 3.21 13.93
C PRO A 194 -20.90 1.86 13.30
N ALA A 195 -21.80 0.88 13.44
CA ALA A 195 -21.60 -0.51 13.02
C ALA A 195 -21.39 -0.66 11.50
N PRO A 196 -20.52 -1.59 11.05
CA PRO A 196 -20.25 -1.83 9.64
C PRO A 196 -21.43 -2.50 8.92
N ALA A 197 -21.60 -2.16 7.64
CA ALA A 197 -22.61 -2.74 6.76
C ALA A 197 -22.24 -4.19 6.38
N THR A 198 -23.22 -5.09 6.44
CA THR A 198 -23.09 -6.51 6.13
C THR A 198 -22.93 -6.77 4.63
N PHE A 199 -22.03 -7.69 4.29
CA PHE A 199 -21.80 -8.19 2.94
C PHE A 199 -22.97 -9.11 2.53
N THR A 200 -23.67 -8.78 1.45
CA THR A 200 -24.68 -9.66 0.87
C THR A 200 -24.06 -10.56 -0.19
N GLU A 201 -24.23 -11.86 -0.05
CA GLU A 201 -23.98 -12.84 -1.11
C GLU A 201 -24.91 -12.53 -2.30
N LEU A 202 -24.32 -12.28 -3.47
CA LEU A 202 -25.09 -12.16 -4.71
C LEU A 202 -25.39 -13.56 -5.23
N ASP A 203 -26.61 -14.01 -4.97
CA ASP A 203 -27.15 -15.25 -5.49
C ASP A 203 -27.42 -15.12 -6.99
N GLY A 204 -27.05 -16.15 -7.76
CA GLY A 204 -26.89 -16.13 -9.22
C GLY A 204 -28.19 -16.14 -10.03
N LYS A 205 -29.10 -15.19 -9.81
CA LYS A 205 -30.24 -14.92 -10.67
C LYS A 205 -30.54 -13.43 -10.69
N ASP A 206 -29.99 -12.74 -11.69
CA ASP A 206 -30.66 -11.64 -12.39
C ASP A 206 -29.74 -11.16 -13.52
N VAL A 207 -29.73 -11.93 -14.62
CA VAL A 207 -29.39 -11.41 -15.94
C VAL A 207 -30.70 -11.34 -16.71
N LYS A 208 -31.17 -10.12 -16.92
CA LYS A 208 -32.12 -9.78 -17.99
C LYS A 208 -31.64 -8.53 -18.69
#